data_AF-A0A075HH31-F1
#
_entry.id   AF-A0A075HH31-F1
#
_cell.length_a   1.000
_cell.length_b   1.000
_cell.length_c   1.000
_cell.angle_alpha   90.00
_cell.angle_beta   90.00
_cell.angle_gamma   90.00
#
_symmetry.space_group_name_H-M   'P 1'
#
loop_
_entity.id
_entity.type
_entity.pdbx_description
1 polymer ?
#
loop_
_entity_poly.entity_id
_entity_poly.type
_entity_poly.pdbx_seq_one_letter_code
_entity_poly.pdbx_strand_id
1 'polypeptide(L)'
;MREVTAKSVKLGRDLDGMLSEALERDLLVRIGWGRGGDEKPKKGEIGAISHLPAKSRVLLLGDLGECAGAMNSGGNFTLQGSSTSMLGAFQRDGRIVVEKDVGDRLGSRMTGGTITVQGSAGDDVGACMSGGTVIVRGHVGKRAGAGMSDGTIVVLGSVGSEPGVRMTGGRVVIAGSCPPPGEGATMRGVEAAEMVQLAEYLEPLGLTLEEDALVLVPSESSAGIAEMPDSSVAEGFESIALVPSSSERLAEHTPLDPFTLLMPLGIEEGGVLFPVPWLVESDSAIGWAGAASQSQPALVRESPREHDLVLVGEGNLIDCAKWLGSCAGVVLDLTDLPQLNDAEIEAILVSITCKMNDNSLILLRDCVDRADHLFRLVVDLDLDGAVIDAASPGGSRAASALPRIGLAARAMNLAEQGRHLLIEMDEAPSAEDMLIAVAAGCPILVAPPPADGLEETLVWLDSTVRGWMLELGIDGLEQLSRRNLRALDYDTASISGLRLVGFDRPLPMWLGN
;
A
#
# COMPACT_ATOMS: atom_id res chain seq x y z
N MET A 1 12.55 -2.84 15.59
CA MET A 1 11.66 -2.17 14.63
C MET A 1 12.06 -0.71 14.48
N ARG A 2 11.61 0.24 15.30
CA ARG A 2 11.87 1.69 15.15
C ARG A 2 13.32 2.14 14.87
N GLU A 3 14.32 1.55 15.53
CA GLU A 3 15.73 1.90 15.25
C GLU A 3 16.18 1.49 13.84
N VAL A 4 15.71 0.34 13.36
CA VAL A 4 15.99 -0.16 12.00
C VAL A 4 15.26 0.70 10.98
N THR A 5 13.99 1.03 11.22
CA THR A 5 13.18 1.93 10.39
C THR A 5 13.88 3.28 10.22
N ALA A 6 14.29 3.93 11.31
CA ALA A 6 14.96 5.22 11.29
C ALA A 6 16.32 5.18 10.55
N LYS A 7 17.11 4.11 10.76
CA LYS A 7 18.37 3.91 10.02
C LYS A 7 18.14 3.73 8.52
N SER A 8 17.07 3.02 8.18
CA SER A 8 16.71 2.71 6.79
C SER A 8 16.21 3.95 6.05
N VAL A 9 15.33 4.73 6.67
CA VAL A 9 14.87 6.02 6.14
C VAL A 9 16.04 6.97 5.92
N LYS A 10 16.95 7.06 6.89
CA LYS A 10 18.17 7.88 6.75
C LYS A 10 19.04 7.41 5.58
N LEU A 11 19.25 6.09 5.45
CA LEU A 11 20.03 5.53 4.35
C LEU A 11 19.40 5.83 2.98
N GLY A 12 18.07 5.72 2.86
CA GLY A 12 17.34 6.05 1.63
C GLY A 12 17.50 7.52 1.23
N ARG A 13 17.33 8.44 2.20
CA ARG A 13 17.53 9.89 1.97
C ARG A 13 18.96 10.24 1.59
N ASP A 14 19.94 9.67 2.28
CA ASP A 14 21.36 9.85 1.96
C ASP A 14 21.65 9.34 0.53
N LEU A 15 21.10 8.18 0.16
CA LEU A 15 21.24 7.60 -1.18
C LEU A 15 20.65 8.51 -2.27
N ASP A 16 19.43 9.03 -2.10
CA ASP A 16 18.80 9.88 -3.11
C ASP A 16 19.62 11.15 -3.39
N GLY A 17 20.19 11.76 -2.35
CA GLY A 17 21.15 12.85 -2.49
C GLY A 17 22.41 12.43 -3.27
N MET A 18 23.00 11.28 -2.94
CA MET A 18 24.18 10.75 -3.63
C MET A 18 23.90 10.38 -5.10
N LEU A 19 22.71 9.83 -5.39
CA LEU A 19 22.31 9.42 -6.73
C LEU A 19 22.17 10.62 -7.67
N SER A 20 21.63 11.73 -7.15
CA SER A 20 21.50 12.97 -7.94
C SER A 20 22.87 13.44 -8.46
N GLU A 21 23.88 13.50 -7.59
CA GLU A 21 25.25 13.86 -7.99
C GLU A 21 25.92 12.79 -8.86
N ALA A 22 25.66 11.51 -8.57
CA ALA A 22 26.29 10.40 -9.28
C ALA A 22 25.77 10.26 -10.72
N LEU A 23 24.49 10.54 -10.97
CA LEU A 23 23.89 10.50 -12.30
C LEU A 23 24.45 11.60 -13.21
N GLU A 24 24.69 12.80 -12.68
CA GLU A 24 25.30 13.90 -13.44
C GLU A 24 26.75 13.58 -13.85
N ARG A 25 27.47 12.87 -13.00
CA ARG A 25 28.92 12.61 -13.15
C ARG A 25 29.25 11.21 -13.64
N ASP A 26 28.24 10.39 -13.92
CA ASP A 26 28.35 8.97 -14.24
C ASP A 26 29.28 8.22 -13.27
N LEU A 27 28.97 8.29 -11.97
CA LEU A 27 29.75 7.67 -10.90
C LEU A 27 29.03 6.48 -10.26
N LEU A 28 29.82 5.57 -9.70
CA LEU A 28 29.33 4.49 -8.83
C LEU A 28 29.14 5.02 -7.40
N VAL A 29 27.94 4.86 -6.86
CA VAL A 29 27.67 5.10 -5.44
C VAL A 29 28.11 3.88 -4.64
N ARG A 30 29.02 4.09 -3.69
CA ARG A 30 29.54 3.03 -2.81
C ARG A 30 29.05 3.23 -1.38
N ILE A 31 28.27 2.28 -0.87
CA ILE A 31 27.69 2.30 0.48
C ILE A 31 28.31 1.18 1.31
N GLY A 32 28.73 1.52 2.52
CA GLY A 32 29.39 0.58 3.42
C GLY A 32 30.92 0.66 3.40
N TRP A 33 31.48 1.76 2.89
CA TRP A 33 32.90 2.09 3.00
C TRP A 33 33.10 3.49 3.60
N GLY A 34 34.14 3.64 4.42
CA GLY A 34 34.60 4.94 4.91
C GLY A 34 35.39 5.71 3.85
N ARG A 35 35.68 7.00 4.13
CA ARG A 35 36.48 7.86 3.23
C ARG A 35 37.90 7.32 2.96
N GLY A 36 38.46 6.54 3.90
CA GLY A 36 39.75 5.87 3.76
C GLY A 36 39.69 4.49 3.09
N GLY A 37 38.51 4.02 2.68
CA GLY A 37 38.30 2.67 2.16
C GLY A 37 37.99 1.62 3.22
N ASP A 38 37.94 1.99 4.50
CA ASP A 38 37.61 1.06 5.59
C ASP A 38 36.20 0.49 5.44
N GLU A 39 36.06 -0.82 5.57
CA GLU A 39 34.76 -1.49 5.47
C GLU A 39 33.87 -1.16 6.67
N LYS A 40 32.63 -0.76 6.37
CA LYS A 40 31.57 -0.44 7.33
C LYS A 40 30.26 -1.07 6.86
N PRO A 41 30.15 -2.41 6.89
CA PRO A 41 29.00 -3.12 6.35
C PRO A 41 27.70 -2.65 6.99
N LYS A 42 26.67 -2.48 6.16
CA LYS A 42 25.29 -2.26 6.58
C LYS A 42 24.66 -3.54 7.15
N LYS A 43 23.71 -3.41 8.07
CA LYS A 43 23.15 -4.53 8.82
C LYS A 43 21.69 -4.28 9.16
N GLY A 44 20.82 -4.96 8.43
CA GLY A 44 19.40 -5.08 8.71
C GLY A 44 18.54 -3.92 8.22
N GLU A 45 19.09 -2.94 7.50
CA GLU A 45 18.27 -1.90 6.87
C GLU A 45 17.26 -2.50 5.87
N ILE A 46 15.99 -2.12 6.00
CA ILE A 46 14.83 -2.60 5.24
C ILE A 46 14.40 -1.56 4.20
N GLY A 47 13.72 -1.95 3.13
CA GLY A 47 13.26 -1.03 2.08
C GLY A 47 14.39 -0.23 1.42
N ALA A 48 15.63 -0.67 1.61
CA ALA A 48 16.82 0.08 1.21
C ALA A 48 17.08 -0.10 -0.28
N ILE A 49 17.66 0.93 -0.90
CA ILE A 49 18.07 0.89 -2.30
C ILE A 49 16.87 0.65 -3.24
N SER A 50 15.68 1.09 -2.85
CA SER A 50 14.47 0.96 -3.66
C SER A 50 14.38 2.07 -4.73
N HIS A 51 13.51 1.88 -5.73
CA HIS A 51 13.21 2.91 -6.75
C HIS A 51 14.41 3.44 -7.52
N LEU A 52 15.43 2.61 -7.74
CA LEU A 52 16.61 3.07 -8.44
C LEU A 52 16.27 3.51 -9.87
N PRO A 53 16.68 4.74 -10.28
CA PRO A 53 16.43 5.25 -11.62
C PRO A 53 17.37 4.60 -12.64
N ALA A 54 16.99 4.66 -13.90
CA ALA A 54 17.85 4.23 -15.00
C ALA A 54 19.25 4.86 -14.94
N LYS A 55 20.28 4.08 -15.32
CA LYS A 55 21.71 4.45 -15.31
C LYS A 55 22.34 4.61 -13.92
N SER A 56 21.57 4.57 -12.84
CA SER A 56 22.16 4.57 -11.50
C SER A 56 23.01 3.32 -11.28
N ARG A 57 24.11 3.46 -10.54
CA ARG A 57 25.00 2.36 -10.16
C ARG A 57 25.25 2.44 -8.68
N VAL A 58 24.82 1.41 -7.95
CA VAL A 58 24.97 1.32 -6.49
C VAL A 58 25.67 0.01 -6.15
N LEU A 59 26.74 0.13 -5.37
CA LEU A 59 27.43 -0.99 -4.73
C LEU A 59 27.25 -0.85 -3.23
N LEU A 60 26.70 -1.87 -2.57
CA LEU A 60 26.50 -1.89 -1.13
C LEU A 60 27.22 -3.08 -0.50
N LEU A 61 27.95 -2.84 0.58
CA LEU A 61 28.53 -3.87 1.44
C LEU A 61 27.68 -4.04 2.70
N GLY A 62 27.23 -5.26 2.97
CA GLY A 62 26.44 -5.55 4.17
C GLY A 62 25.32 -6.56 3.93
N ASP A 63 24.62 -6.88 5.02
CA ASP A 63 23.46 -7.78 4.99
C ASP A 63 22.20 -6.93 5.21
N LEU A 64 21.34 -6.85 4.18
CA LEU A 64 20.13 -6.04 4.18
C LEU A 64 18.91 -6.85 4.63
N GLY A 65 17.88 -6.13 5.04
CA GLY A 65 16.57 -6.70 5.36
C GLY A 65 15.65 -6.79 4.15
N GLU A 66 14.35 -6.67 4.43
CA GLU A 66 13.26 -6.92 3.49
C GLU A 66 13.23 -5.84 2.40
N CYS A 67 12.77 -6.22 1.20
CA CYS A 67 12.58 -5.32 0.05
C CYS A 67 13.85 -4.56 -0.40
N ALA A 68 15.04 -5.11 -0.18
CA ALA A 68 16.28 -4.52 -0.70
C ALA A 68 16.25 -4.48 -2.24
N GLY A 69 16.53 -3.33 -2.84
CA GLY A 69 16.51 -3.20 -4.31
C GLY A 69 15.12 -3.33 -4.95
N ALA A 70 14.05 -3.35 -4.16
CA ALA A 70 12.68 -3.48 -4.67
C ALA A 70 12.24 -2.23 -5.47
N MET A 71 11.21 -2.38 -6.29
CA MET A 71 10.62 -1.29 -7.10
C MET A 71 11.65 -0.64 -8.03
N ASN A 72 12.69 -1.37 -8.46
CA ASN A 72 13.75 -0.83 -9.31
C ASN A 72 13.21 -0.52 -10.72
N SER A 73 13.53 0.68 -11.21
CA SER A 73 13.02 1.24 -12.47
C SER A 73 14.06 1.27 -13.60
N GLY A 74 15.27 0.76 -13.36
CA GLY A 74 16.34 0.72 -14.38
C GLY A 74 17.77 0.81 -13.84
N GLY A 75 17.95 0.86 -12.52
CA GLY A 75 19.27 0.97 -11.89
C GLY A 75 20.03 -0.34 -11.82
N ASN A 76 21.35 -0.22 -11.67
CA ASN A 76 22.26 -1.33 -11.41
C ASN A 76 22.62 -1.37 -9.93
N PHE A 77 22.27 -2.46 -9.26
CA PHE A 77 22.53 -2.68 -7.85
C PHE A 77 23.40 -3.92 -7.64
N THR A 78 24.52 -3.78 -6.94
CA THR A 78 25.35 -4.88 -6.49
C THR A 78 25.38 -4.92 -4.97
N LEU A 79 24.96 -6.04 -4.40
CA LEU A 79 24.97 -6.32 -2.98
C LEU A 79 26.08 -7.32 -2.64
N GLN A 80 27.11 -6.83 -1.95
CA GLN A 80 28.16 -7.65 -1.35
C GLN A 80 27.71 -8.12 0.03
N GLY A 81 26.84 -9.13 0.04
CA GLY A 81 26.24 -9.70 1.24
C GLY A 81 24.93 -10.38 0.94
N SER A 82 24.09 -10.50 1.97
CA SER A 82 22.80 -11.20 1.91
C SER A 82 21.61 -10.24 2.05
N SER A 83 20.42 -10.72 1.69
CA SER A 83 19.15 -10.03 1.92
C SER A 83 18.12 -10.99 2.50
N THR A 84 17.12 -10.48 3.21
CA THR A 84 15.98 -11.29 3.67
C THR A 84 14.94 -11.45 2.55
N SER A 85 13.66 -11.11 2.76
CA SER A 85 12.61 -11.35 1.75
C SER A 85 12.48 -10.22 0.74
N MET A 86 11.82 -10.52 -0.39
CA MET A 86 11.40 -9.55 -1.42
C MET A 86 12.52 -8.72 -2.05
N LEU A 87 13.76 -9.24 -2.11
CA LEU A 87 14.82 -8.57 -2.85
C LEU A 87 14.44 -8.46 -4.33
N GLY A 88 14.51 -7.24 -4.88
CA GLY A 88 14.11 -6.96 -6.26
C GLY A 88 12.63 -7.22 -6.56
N ALA A 89 11.77 -7.31 -5.55
CA ALA A 89 10.33 -7.43 -5.78
C ALA A 89 9.78 -6.19 -6.50
N PHE A 90 8.75 -6.39 -7.32
CA PHE A 90 8.15 -5.34 -8.16
C PHE A 90 9.17 -4.65 -9.09
N GLN A 91 10.29 -5.29 -9.44
CA GLN A 91 11.25 -4.69 -10.36
C GLN A 91 10.65 -4.59 -11.77
N ARG A 92 10.81 -3.40 -12.39
CA ARG A 92 10.40 -3.13 -13.77
C ARG A 92 11.53 -3.23 -14.76
N ASP A 93 12.71 -2.76 -14.38
CA ASP A 93 13.92 -2.83 -15.21
C ASP A 93 15.19 -2.73 -14.35
N GLY A 94 16.36 -2.86 -14.97
CA GLY A 94 17.66 -2.73 -14.34
C GLY A 94 18.28 -4.09 -14.01
N ARG A 95 19.40 -4.06 -13.28
CA ARG A 95 20.16 -5.26 -12.93
C ARG A 95 20.48 -5.30 -11.45
N ILE A 96 20.13 -6.39 -10.78
CA ILE A 96 20.50 -6.65 -9.39
C ILE A 96 21.44 -7.86 -9.34
N VAL A 97 22.55 -7.73 -8.61
CA VAL A 97 23.51 -8.83 -8.38
C VAL A 97 23.76 -8.96 -6.88
N VAL A 98 23.57 -10.16 -6.35
CA VAL A 98 23.78 -10.47 -4.93
C VAL A 98 24.86 -11.55 -4.80
N GLU A 99 25.89 -11.30 -3.98
CA GLU A 99 27.04 -12.20 -3.83
C GLU A 99 26.76 -13.41 -2.92
N LYS A 100 25.78 -13.33 -2.01
CA LYS A 100 25.44 -14.41 -1.08
C LYS A 100 23.97 -14.82 -1.25
N ASP A 101 23.38 -15.34 -0.16
CA ASP A 101 22.02 -15.86 -0.11
C ASP A 101 20.97 -14.75 0.02
N VAL A 102 19.77 -15.05 -0.49
CA VAL A 102 18.57 -14.23 -0.38
C VAL A 102 17.45 -15.06 0.27
N GLY A 103 16.55 -14.42 1.01
CA GLY A 103 15.37 -15.06 1.58
C GLY A 103 14.24 -15.26 0.58
N ASP A 104 13.01 -15.27 1.11
CA ASP A 104 11.80 -15.62 0.37
C ASP A 104 11.37 -14.53 -0.62
N ARG A 105 10.55 -14.88 -1.62
CA ARG A 105 9.90 -13.94 -2.55
C ARG A 105 10.87 -13.08 -3.37
N LEU A 106 12.08 -13.58 -3.61
CA LEU A 106 13.05 -12.96 -4.52
C LEU A 106 12.41 -12.67 -5.89
N GLY A 107 12.45 -11.43 -6.35
CA GLY A 107 11.90 -11.04 -7.66
C GLY A 107 10.39 -11.29 -7.79
N SER A 108 9.65 -11.38 -6.69
CA SER A 108 8.19 -11.52 -6.76
C SER A 108 7.56 -10.32 -7.46
N ARG A 109 6.57 -10.57 -8.32
CA ARG A 109 5.84 -9.56 -9.10
C ARG A 109 6.73 -8.71 -10.01
N MET A 110 7.93 -9.20 -10.35
CA MET A 110 8.82 -8.56 -11.31
C MET A 110 8.21 -8.58 -12.71
N THR A 111 8.30 -7.45 -13.40
CA THR A 111 7.79 -7.26 -14.78
C THR A 111 8.93 -7.15 -15.81
N GLY A 112 10.16 -6.90 -15.37
CA GLY A 112 11.32 -6.79 -16.26
C GLY A 112 12.64 -6.57 -15.52
N GLY A 113 13.75 -6.56 -16.25
CA GLY A 113 15.11 -6.49 -15.71
C GLY A 113 15.76 -7.85 -15.45
N THR A 114 16.87 -7.87 -14.71
CA THR A 114 17.59 -9.11 -14.36
C THR A 114 18.05 -9.12 -12.92
N ILE A 115 17.82 -10.23 -12.22
CA ILE A 115 18.34 -10.48 -10.87
C ILE A 115 19.26 -11.70 -10.90
N THR A 116 20.47 -11.58 -10.36
CA THR A 116 21.43 -12.68 -10.25
C THR A 116 21.86 -12.87 -8.80
N VAL A 117 21.66 -14.08 -8.27
CA VAL A 117 22.05 -14.47 -6.91
C VAL A 117 23.11 -15.54 -6.99
N GLN A 118 24.29 -15.27 -6.43
CA GLN A 118 25.42 -16.21 -6.40
C GLN A 118 25.26 -17.28 -5.31
N GLY A 119 24.47 -17.00 -4.26
CA GLY A 119 24.07 -17.96 -3.25
C GLY A 119 22.77 -18.70 -3.58
N SER A 120 22.07 -19.12 -2.53
CA SER A 120 20.74 -19.74 -2.56
C SER A 120 19.64 -18.70 -2.34
N ALA A 121 18.40 -19.07 -2.68
CA ALA A 121 17.21 -18.25 -2.45
C ALA A 121 16.14 -19.04 -1.66
N GLY A 122 15.26 -18.33 -0.96
CA GLY A 122 14.19 -18.91 -0.14
C GLY A 122 13.00 -19.44 -0.94
N ASP A 123 11.83 -19.47 -0.30
CA ASP A 123 10.58 -19.90 -0.90
C ASP A 123 10.02 -18.82 -1.86
N ASP A 124 9.15 -19.21 -2.80
CA ASP A 124 8.38 -18.30 -3.66
C ASP A 124 9.21 -17.39 -4.59
N VAL A 125 10.40 -17.83 -5.01
CA VAL A 125 11.23 -17.10 -5.98
C VAL A 125 10.46 -16.86 -7.28
N GLY A 126 10.40 -15.61 -7.73
CA GLY A 126 9.68 -15.21 -8.95
C GLY A 126 8.16 -15.42 -8.87
N ALA A 127 7.58 -15.45 -7.67
CA ALA A 127 6.13 -15.60 -7.52
C ALA A 127 5.40 -14.42 -8.18
N CYS A 128 4.39 -14.75 -9.00
CA CYS A 128 3.61 -13.82 -9.82
C CYS A 128 4.46 -12.93 -10.75
N MET A 129 5.63 -13.41 -11.16
CA MET A 129 6.47 -12.74 -12.16
C MET A 129 5.76 -12.73 -13.52
N SER A 130 5.81 -11.58 -14.19
CA SER A 130 5.18 -11.33 -15.50
C SER A 130 6.20 -10.83 -16.54
N GLY A 131 7.49 -10.92 -16.22
CA GLY A 131 8.58 -10.62 -17.14
C GLY A 131 9.91 -10.46 -16.41
N GLY A 132 11.01 -10.42 -17.17
CA GLY A 132 12.38 -10.33 -16.65
C GLY A 132 13.09 -11.68 -16.53
N THR A 133 14.27 -11.68 -15.89
CA THR A 133 15.07 -12.90 -15.69
C THR A 133 15.64 -12.98 -14.28
N VAL A 134 15.43 -14.11 -13.60
CA VAL A 134 16.02 -14.40 -12.28
C VAL A 134 16.96 -15.59 -12.40
N ILE A 135 18.21 -15.44 -11.95
CA ILE A 135 19.24 -16.48 -12.00
C ILE A 135 19.74 -16.74 -10.58
N VAL A 136 19.57 -17.96 -10.10
CA VAL A 136 20.04 -18.40 -8.78
C VAL A 136 21.06 -19.51 -8.98
N ARG A 137 22.28 -19.30 -8.51
CA ARG A 137 23.35 -20.29 -8.63
C ARG A 137 23.20 -21.45 -7.63
N GLY A 138 22.73 -21.15 -6.43
CA GLY A 138 22.50 -22.12 -5.37
C GLY A 138 21.14 -22.81 -5.46
N HIS A 139 20.63 -23.23 -4.31
CA HIS A 139 19.33 -23.88 -4.17
C HIS A 139 18.21 -22.85 -4.09
N VAL A 140 17.00 -23.28 -4.45
CA VAL A 140 15.77 -22.49 -4.26
C VAL A 140 14.82 -23.28 -3.38
N GLY A 141 14.08 -22.57 -2.54
CA GLY A 141 13.02 -23.14 -1.71
C GLY A 141 11.81 -23.63 -2.51
N LYS A 142 10.67 -23.69 -1.84
CA LYS A 142 9.40 -24.18 -2.39
C LYS A 142 8.81 -23.20 -3.38
N ARG A 143 7.93 -23.71 -4.26
CA ARG A 143 7.03 -22.88 -5.09
C ARG A 143 7.76 -21.85 -5.97
N ALA A 144 8.95 -22.19 -6.47
CA ALA A 144 9.65 -21.38 -7.46
C ALA A 144 8.76 -21.15 -8.69
N GLY A 145 8.59 -19.90 -9.11
CA GLY A 145 7.73 -19.52 -10.23
C GLY A 145 6.23 -19.68 -9.97
N ALA A 146 5.78 -19.67 -8.71
CA ALA A 146 4.36 -19.78 -8.39
C ALA A 146 3.53 -18.65 -9.01
N GLY A 147 2.47 -18.99 -9.73
CA GLY A 147 1.60 -17.99 -10.37
C GLY A 147 2.28 -17.14 -11.45
N MET A 148 3.43 -17.56 -11.95
CA MET A 148 4.19 -16.85 -12.99
C MET A 148 3.40 -16.83 -14.32
N SER A 149 3.30 -15.66 -14.94
CA SER A 149 2.62 -15.46 -16.23
C SER A 149 3.58 -15.20 -17.39
N ASP A 150 4.80 -14.73 -17.12
CA ASP A 150 5.89 -14.64 -18.10
C ASP A 150 7.24 -14.45 -17.40
N GLY A 151 8.35 -14.54 -18.16
CA GLY A 151 9.72 -14.37 -17.71
C GLY A 151 10.54 -15.66 -17.74
N THR A 152 11.76 -15.62 -17.21
CA THR A 152 12.63 -16.80 -17.10
C THR A 152 13.29 -16.87 -15.73
N ILE A 153 13.11 -18.00 -15.04
CA ILE A 153 13.83 -18.31 -13.81
C ILE A 153 14.84 -19.43 -14.11
N VAL A 154 16.11 -19.24 -13.76
CA VAL A 154 17.17 -20.23 -13.92
C VAL A 154 17.74 -20.58 -12.55
N VAL A 155 17.68 -21.86 -12.19
CA VAL A 155 18.20 -22.39 -10.93
C VAL A 155 19.29 -23.42 -11.27
N LEU A 156 20.53 -23.13 -10.90
CA LEU A 156 21.63 -24.07 -11.13
C LEU A 156 21.74 -25.14 -10.02
N GLY A 157 21.13 -24.90 -8.87
CA GLY A 157 20.96 -25.90 -7.81
C GLY A 157 19.66 -26.69 -7.91
N SER A 158 19.21 -27.18 -6.76
CA SER A 158 17.94 -27.92 -6.61
C SER A 158 16.81 -27.00 -6.16
N VAL A 159 15.57 -27.35 -6.50
CA VAL A 159 14.37 -26.61 -6.07
C VAL A 159 13.55 -27.41 -5.05
N GLY A 160 12.81 -26.69 -4.21
CA GLY A 160 11.85 -27.26 -3.26
C GLY A 160 10.54 -27.73 -3.89
N SER A 161 9.57 -28.07 -3.05
CA SER A 161 8.29 -28.67 -3.47
C SER A 161 7.41 -27.72 -4.29
N GLU A 162 6.58 -28.31 -5.16
CA GLU A 162 5.56 -27.62 -5.98
C GLU A 162 6.10 -26.47 -6.86
N PRO A 163 7.23 -26.66 -7.57
CA PRO A 163 7.73 -25.62 -8.47
C PRO A 163 6.74 -25.43 -9.64
N GLY A 164 6.55 -24.19 -10.08
CA GLY A 164 5.63 -23.80 -11.13
C GLY A 164 4.14 -23.88 -10.76
N VAL A 165 3.78 -24.01 -9.47
CA VAL A 165 2.38 -24.09 -9.06
C VAL A 165 1.57 -22.90 -9.58
N ARG A 166 0.48 -23.18 -10.30
CA ARG A 166 -0.39 -22.22 -10.98
C ARG A 166 0.32 -21.31 -11.99
N MET A 167 1.46 -21.72 -12.56
CA MET A 167 2.08 -20.96 -13.65
C MET A 167 1.17 -20.97 -14.89
N THR A 168 1.03 -19.81 -15.53
CA THR A 168 0.23 -19.61 -16.75
C THR A 168 1.09 -19.24 -17.96
N GLY A 169 2.35 -18.84 -17.73
CA GLY A 169 3.33 -18.56 -18.76
C GLY A 169 4.77 -18.50 -18.24
N GLY A 170 5.70 -18.14 -19.12
CA GLY A 170 7.13 -18.15 -18.82
C GLY A 170 7.72 -19.56 -18.68
N ARG A 171 8.93 -19.63 -18.11
CA ARG A 171 9.65 -20.89 -17.90
C ARG A 171 10.53 -20.87 -16.66
N VAL A 172 10.66 -22.02 -16.01
CA VAL A 172 11.60 -22.26 -14.90
C VAL A 172 12.56 -23.37 -15.30
N VAL A 173 13.85 -23.04 -15.40
CA VAL A 173 14.93 -23.96 -15.81
C VAL A 173 15.71 -24.37 -14.58
N ILE A 174 15.90 -25.68 -14.39
CA ILE A 174 16.47 -26.27 -13.18
C ILE A 174 17.56 -27.25 -13.59
N ALA A 175 18.81 -26.98 -13.22
CA ALA A 175 19.93 -27.87 -13.51
C ALA A 175 20.13 -28.97 -12.44
N GLY A 176 19.61 -28.78 -11.23
CA GLY A 176 19.71 -29.76 -10.15
C GLY A 176 18.49 -30.66 -10.00
N SER A 177 18.27 -31.16 -8.78
CA SER A 177 17.11 -32.01 -8.48
C SER A 177 15.81 -31.20 -8.47
N CYS A 178 14.79 -31.72 -9.15
CA CYS A 178 13.46 -31.15 -9.19
C CYS A 178 12.41 -32.19 -8.70
N PRO A 179 11.65 -31.90 -7.64
CA PRO A 179 10.50 -32.71 -7.24
C PRO A 179 9.34 -32.58 -8.25
N PRO A 180 8.25 -33.34 -8.09
CA PRO A 180 7.08 -33.21 -8.97
C PRO A 180 6.60 -31.76 -9.05
N PRO A 181 6.26 -31.26 -10.26
CA PRO A 181 5.80 -29.90 -10.45
C PRO A 181 4.46 -29.67 -9.73
N GLY A 182 4.20 -28.41 -9.38
CA GLY A 182 2.93 -28.01 -8.82
C GLY A 182 1.77 -28.12 -9.81
N GLU A 183 0.54 -27.99 -9.30
CA GLU A 183 -0.66 -27.95 -10.13
C GLU A 183 -0.53 -26.89 -11.23
N GLY A 184 -0.82 -27.22 -12.48
CA GLY A 184 -0.76 -26.28 -13.61
C GLY A 184 0.61 -26.20 -14.31
N ALA A 185 1.63 -26.92 -13.85
CA ALA A 185 2.94 -27.01 -14.50
C ALA A 185 3.23 -28.41 -15.06
N THR A 186 3.97 -28.46 -16.17
CA THR A 186 4.53 -29.69 -16.73
C THR A 186 6.04 -29.58 -16.82
N MET A 187 6.71 -30.74 -16.76
CA MET A 187 8.16 -30.83 -16.78
C MET A 187 8.62 -31.54 -18.05
N ARG A 188 9.64 -30.97 -18.70
CA ARG A 188 10.33 -31.56 -19.86
C ARG A 188 11.84 -31.30 -19.79
N GLY A 189 12.60 -31.94 -20.66
CA GLY A 189 14.02 -31.59 -20.86
C GLY A 189 14.18 -30.25 -21.58
N VAL A 190 15.35 -29.63 -21.41
CA VAL A 190 15.72 -28.40 -22.09
C VAL A 190 15.91 -28.62 -23.60
N GLU A 191 15.42 -27.68 -24.41
CA GLU A 191 15.60 -27.72 -25.87
C GLU A 191 16.87 -26.96 -26.29
N ALA A 192 17.49 -27.38 -27.40
CA ALA A 192 18.72 -26.75 -27.90
C ALA A 192 18.57 -25.24 -28.18
N ALA A 193 17.40 -24.80 -28.65
CA ALA A 193 17.12 -23.39 -28.86
C ALA A 193 17.06 -22.58 -27.55
N GLU A 194 16.55 -23.19 -26.48
CA GLU A 194 16.50 -22.57 -25.15
C GLU A 194 17.89 -22.49 -24.54
N MET A 195 18.73 -23.51 -24.73
CA MET A 195 20.12 -23.47 -24.28
C MET A 195 20.88 -22.28 -24.88
N VAL A 196 20.69 -22.01 -26.18
CA VAL A 196 21.32 -20.85 -26.84
C VAL A 196 20.82 -19.53 -26.24
N GLN A 197 19.50 -19.40 -26.00
CA GLN A 197 18.94 -18.21 -25.35
C GLN A 197 19.45 -18.01 -23.92
N LEU A 198 19.55 -19.09 -23.15
CA LEU A 198 20.01 -19.04 -21.76
C LEU A 198 21.51 -18.75 -21.68
N ALA A 199 22.30 -19.19 -22.67
CA ALA A 199 23.72 -18.89 -22.75
C ALA A 199 24.00 -17.37 -22.82
N GLU A 200 23.13 -16.59 -23.47
CA GLU A 200 23.25 -15.11 -23.49
C GLU A 200 23.24 -14.51 -22.08
N TYR A 201 22.51 -15.12 -21.14
CA TYR A 201 22.42 -14.67 -19.75
C TYR A 201 23.50 -15.30 -18.85
N LEU A 202 23.87 -16.56 -19.12
CA LEU A 202 24.77 -17.35 -18.26
C LEU A 202 26.26 -17.18 -18.59
N GLU A 203 26.65 -17.10 -19.87
CA GLU A 203 28.05 -16.94 -20.28
C GLU A 203 28.71 -15.67 -19.72
N PRO A 204 28.05 -14.50 -19.69
CA PRO A 204 28.62 -13.30 -19.06
C PRO A 204 28.87 -13.46 -17.56
N LEU A 205 28.21 -14.43 -16.91
CA LEU A 205 28.38 -14.78 -15.51
C LEU A 205 29.40 -15.93 -15.30
N GLY A 206 29.95 -16.49 -16.39
CA GLY A 206 30.82 -17.66 -16.35
C GLY A 206 30.10 -18.95 -15.95
N LEU A 207 28.80 -19.04 -16.23
CA LEU A 207 27.94 -20.17 -15.88
C LEU A 207 27.57 -20.94 -17.15
N THR A 208 27.39 -22.25 -17.01
CA THR A 208 26.99 -23.15 -18.11
C THR A 208 25.81 -24.00 -17.67
N LEU A 209 24.90 -24.28 -18.60
CA LEU A 209 23.78 -25.20 -18.41
C LEU A 209 24.11 -26.55 -19.06
N GLU A 210 23.86 -27.65 -18.36
CA GLU A 210 24.01 -29.00 -18.89
C GLU A 210 22.73 -29.46 -19.65
N GLU A 211 22.86 -30.47 -20.52
CA GLU A 211 21.76 -30.97 -21.36
C GLU A 211 20.68 -31.73 -20.56
N ASP A 212 20.96 -32.10 -19.30
CA ASP A 212 20.03 -32.78 -18.40
C ASP A 212 19.14 -31.81 -17.60
N ALA A 213 19.29 -30.50 -17.82
CA ALA A 213 18.45 -29.50 -17.19
C ALA A 213 16.96 -29.70 -17.52
N LEU A 214 16.15 -29.54 -16.48
CA LEU A 214 14.70 -29.66 -16.54
C LEU A 214 14.07 -28.29 -16.74
N VAL A 215 13.04 -28.22 -17.58
CA VAL A 215 12.28 -27.01 -17.83
C VAL A 215 10.83 -27.24 -17.43
N LEU A 216 10.34 -26.36 -16.55
CA LEU A 216 8.93 -26.26 -16.21
C LEU A 216 8.27 -25.23 -17.10
N VAL A 217 7.16 -25.63 -17.69
CA VAL A 217 6.30 -24.82 -18.55
C VAL A 217 4.84 -25.02 -18.15
N PRO A 218 3.93 -24.08 -18.47
CA PRO A 218 2.51 -24.23 -18.13
C PRO A 218 1.93 -25.49 -18.77
N SER A 219 1.06 -26.16 -18.03
CA SER A 219 0.30 -27.28 -18.57
C SER A 219 -0.79 -26.79 -19.52
N GLU A 220 -1.13 -27.56 -20.55
CA GLU A 220 -2.23 -27.23 -21.47
C GLU A 220 -3.61 -27.16 -20.78
N SER A 221 -3.74 -27.77 -19.59
CA SER A 221 -4.92 -27.66 -18.74
C SER A 221 -4.78 -26.43 -17.85
N SER A 222 -5.29 -25.28 -18.30
CA SER A 222 -5.35 -24.10 -17.44
C SER A 222 -6.30 -24.35 -16.27
N ALA A 223 -5.77 -24.33 -15.04
CA ALA A 223 -6.62 -24.02 -13.90
C ALA A 223 -7.15 -22.60 -14.14
N GLY A 224 -8.48 -22.42 -14.12
CA GLY A 224 -9.08 -21.11 -14.36
C GLY A 224 -8.52 -20.05 -13.41
N ILE A 225 -8.41 -18.81 -13.89
CA ILE A 225 -8.07 -17.67 -13.05
C ILE A 225 -9.21 -17.50 -12.04
N ALA A 226 -8.88 -17.47 -10.75
CA ALA A 226 -9.88 -17.19 -9.73
C ALA A 226 -10.35 -15.74 -9.87
N GLU A 227 -11.63 -15.54 -10.18
CA GLU A 227 -12.26 -14.23 -10.13
C GLU A 227 -12.56 -13.87 -8.67
N MET A 228 -12.14 -12.68 -8.25
CA MET A 228 -12.48 -12.16 -6.93
C MET A 228 -13.92 -11.64 -6.94
N PRO A 229 -14.67 -11.78 -5.82
CA PRO A 229 -16.01 -11.22 -5.71
C PRO A 229 -15.97 -9.69 -5.71
N ASP A 230 -16.97 -9.07 -6.34
CA ASP A 230 -17.17 -7.63 -6.28
C ASP A 230 -17.51 -7.19 -4.85
N SER A 231 -16.92 -6.07 -4.43
CA SER A 231 -17.22 -5.41 -3.16
C SER A 231 -18.04 -4.15 -3.41
N SER A 232 -19.07 -3.93 -2.60
CA SER A 232 -19.91 -2.73 -2.68
C SER A 232 -20.57 -2.39 -1.35
N VAL A 233 -21.13 -1.19 -1.25
CA VAL A 233 -22.04 -0.77 -0.19
C VAL A 233 -23.47 -0.86 -0.74
N ALA A 234 -24.29 -1.74 -0.18
CA ALA A 234 -25.67 -1.95 -0.61
C ALA A 234 -26.65 -0.91 -0.01
N GLU A 235 -26.30 -0.31 1.12
CA GLU A 235 -27.07 0.73 1.81
C GLU A 235 -26.10 1.65 2.53
N GLY A 236 -26.16 2.95 2.26
CA GLY A 236 -25.32 3.98 2.86
C GLY A 236 -25.77 4.37 4.26
N PHE A 237 -25.84 5.67 4.53
CA PHE A 237 -26.31 6.21 5.81
C PHE A 237 -27.73 6.79 5.76
N GLU A 238 -28.52 6.48 4.73
CA GLU A 238 -29.86 7.04 4.52
C GLU A 238 -30.82 6.72 5.68
N SER A 239 -30.54 5.62 6.39
CA SER A 239 -31.30 5.14 7.56
C SER A 239 -30.81 5.74 8.89
N ILE A 240 -29.91 6.72 8.87
CA ILE A 240 -29.38 7.43 10.04
C ILE A 240 -29.76 8.92 9.96
N ALA A 241 -30.29 9.47 11.05
CA ALA A 241 -30.63 10.87 11.19
C ALA A 241 -29.70 11.61 12.14
N LEU A 242 -29.41 12.86 11.80
CA LEU A 242 -28.76 13.83 12.65
C LEU A 242 -29.78 14.49 13.58
N VAL A 243 -29.43 14.59 14.87
CA VAL A 243 -30.24 15.25 15.90
C VAL A 243 -29.36 16.18 16.74
N PRO A 244 -29.90 17.33 17.19
CA PRO A 244 -29.18 18.23 18.06
C PRO A 244 -28.92 17.56 19.43
N SER A 245 -27.74 17.83 19.99
CA SER A 245 -27.35 17.39 21.33
C SER A 245 -27.59 18.47 22.38
N SER A 246 -27.70 19.74 21.97
CA SER A 246 -28.08 20.90 22.77
C SER A 246 -29.53 21.30 22.52
N SER A 247 -30.13 22.07 23.44
CA SER A 247 -31.48 22.63 23.26
C SER A 247 -31.49 23.96 22.51
N GLU A 248 -30.33 24.59 22.34
CA GLU A 248 -30.19 25.93 21.77
C GLU A 248 -29.64 25.84 20.36
N ARG A 249 -30.32 26.49 19.41
CA ARG A 249 -29.78 26.70 18.06
C ARG A 249 -28.79 27.86 18.08
N LEU A 250 -27.82 27.81 17.18
CA LEU A 250 -26.99 28.97 16.92
C LEU A 250 -27.76 30.01 16.09
N ALA A 251 -27.40 31.28 16.28
CA ALA A 251 -27.96 32.34 15.46
C ALA A 251 -27.36 32.28 14.05
N GLU A 252 -28.10 32.70 13.03
CA GLU A 252 -27.65 32.65 11.61
C GLU A 252 -26.35 33.41 11.33
N HIS A 253 -25.96 34.35 12.20
CA HIS A 253 -24.74 35.14 12.08
C HIS A 253 -23.58 34.63 12.93
N THR A 254 -23.76 33.52 13.65
CA THR A 254 -22.67 32.92 14.43
C THR A 254 -21.56 32.48 13.48
N PRO A 255 -20.29 32.86 13.73
CA PRO A 255 -19.18 32.37 12.94
C PRO A 255 -19.05 30.84 13.11
N LEU A 256 -18.95 30.12 11.99
CA LEU A 256 -18.85 28.66 11.96
C LEU A 256 -17.51 28.24 11.38
N ASP A 257 -16.94 27.19 11.96
CA ASP A 257 -15.73 26.51 11.53
C ASP A 257 -16.06 25.10 10.97
N PRO A 258 -16.34 24.98 9.66
CA PRO A 258 -16.60 23.68 9.03
C PRO A 258 -15.31 22.95 8.65
N PHE A 259 -14.14 23.53 8.93
CA PHE A 259 -12.89 22.97 8.46
C PHE A 259 -12.50 21.76 9.29
N THR A 260 -11.90 20.77 8.64
CA THR A 260 -11.28 19.63 9.33
C THR A 260 -9.80 19.61 9.01
N LEU A 261 -8.95 19.52 10.03
CA LEU A 261 -7.49 19.49 9.87
C LEU A 261 -6.95 18.12 10.28
N LEU A 262 -6.32 17.42 9.34
CA LEU A 262 -5.57 16.20 9.64
C LEU A 262 -4.10 16.52 9.83
N MET A 263 -3.59 16.25 11.03
CA MET A 263 -2.20 16.49 11.41
C MET A 263 -1.40 15.19 11.45
N PRO A 264 -0.18 15.13 10.88
CA PRO A 264 0.72 14.03 11.16
C PRO A 264 1.08 13.99 12.64
N LEU A 265 1.33 12.79 13.15
CA LEU A 265 1.53 12.56 14.56
C LEU A 265 2.81 13.19 15.08
N GLY A 266 2.69 13.87 16.21
CA GLY A 266 3.83 14.52 16.87
C GLY A 266 4.33 15.76 16.14
N ILE A 267 3.60 16.26 15.13
CA ILE A 267 3.93 17.48 14.39
C ILE A 267 2.92 18.58 14.75
N GLU A 268 3.45 19.77 15.07
CA GLU A 268 2.63 20.90 15.53
C GLU A 268 2.23 21.87 14.41
N GLU A 269 2.89 21.82 13.24
CA GLU A 269 2.65 22.71 12.11
C GLU A 269 2.47 21.94 10.80
N GLY A 270 1.56 22.42 9.94
CA GLY A 270 1.25 21.80 8.64
C GLY A 270 -0.08 21.05 8.67
N GLY A 271 -0.10 19.85 8.08
CA GLY A 271 -1.30 19.04 7.94
C GLY A 271 -2.12 19.34 6.68
N VAL A 272 -3.23 18.61 6.55
CA VAL A 272 -4.14 18.71 5.40
C VAL A 272 -5.45 19.30 5.87
N LEU A 273 -5.76 20.49 5.36
CA LEU A 273 -7.00 21.21 5.68
C LEU A 273 -8.09 20.87 4.67
N PHE A 274 -9.23 20.45 5.18
CA PHE A 274 -10.40 20.07 4.42
C PHE A 274 -11.48 21.14 4.57
N PRO A 275 -11.84 21.88 3.50
CA PRO A 275 -12.96 22.83 3.49
C PRO A 275 -14.30 22.20 3.86
N VAL A 276 -14.56 21.01 3.31
CA VAL A 276 -15.61 20.09 3.74
C VAL A 276 -14.96 18.74 4.06
N PRO A 277 -15.50 17.94 5.00
CA PRO A 277 -14.89 16.70 5.50
C PRO A 277 -14.98 15.53 4.49
N TRP A 278 -14.43 15.76 3.30
CA TRP A 278 -14.44 14.83 2.17
C TRP A 278 -13.07 14.77 1.50
N LEU A 279 -12.51 13.58 1.41
CA LEU A 279 -11.35 13.30 0.58
C LEU A 279 -11.84 12.69 -0.73
N VAL A 280 -11.77 13.46 -1.80
CA VAL A 280 -12.32 13.07 -3.10
C VAL A 280 -11.38 12.06 -3.78
N GLU A 281 -11.82 10.83 -4.00
CA GLU A 281 -11.02 9.81 -4.70
C GLU A 281 -11.10 9.98 -6.22
N SER A 282 -9.96 10.08 -6.89
CA SER A 282 -9.89 10.25 -8.34
C SER A 282 -8.56 9.73 -8.89
N ASP A 283 -8.43 9.56 -10.21
CA ASP A 283 -7.13 9.24 -10.79
C ASP A 283 -6.15 10.42 -10.65
N SER A 284 -6.63 11.64 -10.93
CA SER A 284 -5.89 12.89 -10.76
C SER A 284 -6.81 14.07 -10.51
N ALA A 285 -6.34 15.01 -9.69
CA ALA A 285 -7.01 16.29 -9.45
C ALA A 285 -6.47 17.44 -10.32
N ILE A 286 -5.47 17.17 -11.17
CA ILE A 286 -4.97 18.17 -12.11
C ILE A 286 -6.06 18.52 -13.13
N GLY A 287 -6.35 19.81 -13.25
CA GLY A 287 -7.34 20.31 -14.21
C GLY A 287 -8.74 20.48 -13.65
N TRP A 288 -8.98 20.18 -12.37
CA TRP A 288 -10.23 20.57 -11.71
C TRP A 288 -10.43 22.09 -11.83
N ALA A 289 -11.64 22.52 -12.17
CA ALA A 289 -11.93 23.93 -12.41
C ALA A 289 -12.81 24.49 -11.29
N GLY A 290 -12.48 25.70 -10.83
CA GLY A 290 -13.21 26.38 -9.76
C GLY A 290 -12.42 26.46 -8.46
N ALA A 291 -12.84 27.38 -7.59
CA ALA A 291 -12.09 27.72 -6.38
C ALA A 291 -12.22 26.64 -5.31
N ALA A 292 -13.43 26.09 -5.12
CA ALA A 292 -13.68 25.08 -4.10
C ALA A 292 -12.92 23.78 -4.43
N SER A 293 -13.01 23.32 -5.67
CA SER A 293 -12.32 22.12 -6.17
C SER A 293 -10.79 22.26 -6.09
N GLN A 294 -10.26 23.45 -6.36
CA GLN A 294 -8.81 23.70 -6.26
C GLN A 294 -8.30 23.66 -4.82
N SER A 295 -9.13 24.10 -3.85
CA SER A 295 -8.79 24.03 -2.43
C SER A 295 -9.06 22.68 -1.77
N GLN A 296 -9.96 21.87 -2.32
CA GLN A 296 -10.34 20.58 -1.73
C GLN A 296 -9.23 19.54 -1.94
N PRO A 297 -8.76 18.86 -0.88
CA PRO A 297 -7.85 17.73 -0.98
C PRO A 297 -8.47 16.54 -1.73
N ALA A 298 -7.64 15.85 -2.51
CA ALA A 298 -8.00 14.63 -3.22
C ALA A 298 -7.12 13.45 -2.80
N LEU A 299 -7.66 12.25 -2.91
CA LEU A 299 -6.92 10.99 -2.88
C LEU A 299 -6.71 10.55 -4.33
N VAL A 300 -5.47 10.66 -4.81
CA VAL A 300 -5.15 10.47 -6.23
C VAL A 300 -4.20 9.31 -6.48
N ARG A 301 -4.32 8.68 -7.66
CA ARG A 301 -3.37 7.63 -8.08
C ARG A 301 -2.17 8.19 -8.82
N GLU A 302 -2.31 9.34 -9.47
CA GLU A 302 -1.25 10.00 -10.22
C GLU A 302 -1.28 11.53 -10.13
N SER A 303 -0.08 12.12 -10.24
CA SER A 303 0.12 13.57 -10.36
C SER A 303 -0.61 14.40 -9.28
N PRO A 304 -0.31 14.20 -7.98
CA PRO A 304 -0.91 14.96 -6.89
C PRO A 304 -0.55 16.44 -6.91
N ARG A 305 -1.45 17.27 -6.37
CA ARG A 305 -1.13 18.63 -5.91
C ARG A 305 -0.48 18.56 -4.53
N GLU A 306 0.09 19.68 -4.07
CA GLU A 306 0.82 19.73 -2.79
C GLU A 306 -0.05 19.36 -1.58
N HIS A 307 -1.36 19.59 -1.64
CA HIS A 307 -2.32 19.28 -0.58
C HIS A 307 -3.08 17.95 -0.78
N ASP A 308 -2.75 17.18 -1.82
CA ASP A 308 -3.39 15.89 -2.10
C ASP A 308 -2.64 14.73 -1.43
N LEU A 309 -3.35 13.63 -1.19
CA LEU A 309 -2.79 12.36 -0.77
C LEU A 309 -2.66 11.41 -1.97
N VAL A 310 -1.63 10.58 -1.99
CA VAL A 310 -1.43 9.58 -3.04
C VAL A 310 -1.92 8.22 -2.57
N LEU A 311 -2.87 7.62 -3.28
CA LEU A 311 -3.25 6.22 -3.10
C LEU A 311 -2.23 5.33 -3.81
N VAL A 312 -1.49 4.53 -3.03
CA VAL A 312 -0.45 3.64 -3.53
C VAL A 312 -0.93 2.20 -3.45
N GLY A 313 -1.06 1.56 -4.60
CA GLY A 313 -1.36 0.13 -4.75
C GLY A 313 -0.36 -0.53 -5.69
N GLU A 314 -0.62 -1.77 -6.13
CA GLU A 314 0.31 -2.51 -6.98
C GLU A 314 0.60 -1.80 -8.31
N GLY A 315 -0.42 -1.18 -8.92
CA GLY A 315 -0.31 -0.57 -10.25
C GLY A 315 0.61 0.65 -10.34
N ASN A 316 0.77 1.41 -9.25
CA ASN A 316 1.56 2.65 -9.23
C ASN A 316 2.71 2.62 -8.22
N LEU A 317 2.97 1.49 -7.56
CA LEU A 317 3.99 1.35 -6.51
C LEU A 317 5.40 1.83 -6.90
N ILE A 318 5.77 1.72 -8.18
CA ILE A 318 7.07 2.17 -8.69
C ILE A 318 7.04 3.64 -9.11
N ASP A 319 5.94 4.06 -9.74
CA ASP A 319 5.81 5.40 -10.30
C ASP A 319 5.51 6.45 -9.24
N CYS A 320 4.96 6.05 -8.08
CA CYS A 320 4.65 6.94 -6.99
C CYS A 320 5.86 7.76 -6.55
N ALA A 321 7.07 7.19 -6.61
CA ALA A 321 8.33 7.87 -6.29
C ALA A 321 8.57 9.19 -7.06
N LYS A 322 7.90 9.41 -8.19
CA LYS A 322 7.95 10.68 -8.94
C LYS A 322 7.25 11.83 -8.21
N TRP A 323 6.32 11.52 -7.32
CA TRP A 323 5.40 12.48 -6.72
C TRP A 323 5.50 12.58 -5.19
N LEU A 324 6.12 11.60 -4.53
CA LEU A 324 6.21 11.52 -3.06
C LEU A 324 6.81 12.76 -2.38
N GLY A 325 7.69 13.50 -3.07
CA GLY A 325 8.27 14.74 -2.54
C GLY A 325 7.36 15.96 -2.62
N SER A 326 6.21 15.87 -3.30
CA SER A 326 5.31 16.99 -3.61
C SER A 326 3.85 16.66 -3.34
N CYS A 327 3.58 15.79 -2.37
CA CYS A 327 2.24 15.48 -1.88
C CYS A 327 2.14 15.68 -0.36
N ALA A 328 0.91 15.78 0.13
CA ALA A 328 0.64 15.95 1.55
C ALA A 328 0.69 14.64 2.34
N GLY A 329 0.55 13.51 1.65
CA GLY A 329 0.59 12.19 2.28
C GLY A 329 0.43 11.05 1.31
N VAL A 330 0.46 9.84 1.85
CA VAL A 330 0.23 8.57 1.15
C VAL A 330 -0.77 7.71 1.91
N VAL A 331 -1.62 7.02 1.17
CA VAL A 331 -2.44 5.92 1.64
C VAL A 331 -1.94 4.65 0.96
N LEU A 332 -1.38 3.70 1.70
CA LEU A 332 -0.98 2.40 1.15
C LEU A 332 -2.18 1.45 1.17
N ASP A 333 -2.61 1.00 -0.01
CA ASP A 333 -3.77 0.14 -0.19
C ASP A 333 -3.41 -1.33 -0.04
N LEU A 334 -3.78 -1.94 1.08
CA LEU A 334 -3.52 -3.34 1.35
C LEU A 334 -4.48 -4.27 0.58
N THR A 335 -5.58 -3.74 0.05
CA THR A 335 -6.52 -4.52 -0.77
C THR A 335 -6.03 -4.70 -2.20
N ASP A 336 -5.28 -3.71 -2.71
CA ASP A 336 -4.66 -3.69 -4.04
C ASP A 336 -3.20 -4.20 -4.04
N LEU A 337 -2.73 -4.77 -2.92
CA LEU A 337 -1.41 -5.38 -2.81
C LEU A 337 -1.51 -6.90 -2.62
N PRO A 338 -0.46 -7.66 -3.00
CA PRO A 338 -0.40 -9.08 -2.65
C PRO A 338 -0.46 -9.29 -1.14
N GLN A 339 -0.67 -10.53 -0.71
CA GLN A 339 -0.53 -10.87 0.70
C GLN A 339 0.90 -10.61 1.17
N LEU A 340 1.06 -9.65 2.07
CA LEU A 340 2.34 -9.26 2.67
C LEU A 340 2.31 -9.57 4.16
N ASN A 341 3.47 -9.83 4.74
CA ASN A 341 3.62 -9.87 6.20
C ASN A 341 4.01 -8.49 6.75
N ASP A 342 3.94 -8.33 8.07
CA ASP A 342 4.22 -7.06 8.76
C ASP A 342 5.58 -6.43 8.38
N ALA A 343 6.64 -7.23 8.27
CA ALA A 343 7.99 -6.74 7.94
C ALA A 343 8.08 -6.25 6.49
N GLU A 344 7.32 -6.87 5.59
CA GLU A 344 7.26 -6.46 4.18
C GLU A 344 6.45 -5.20 3.99
N ILE A 345 5.33 -5.07 4.71
CA ILE A 345 4.54 -3.83 4.76
C ILE A 345 5.43 -2.69 5.31
N GLU A 346 6.14 -2.92 6.41
CA GLU A 346 7.07 -1.94 6.97
C GLU A 346 8.16 -1.55 5.96
N ALA A 347 8.75 -2.51 5.24
CA ALA A 347 9.81 -2.25 4.28
C ALA A 347 9.32 -1.47 3.05
N ILE A 348 8.09 -1.71 2.58
CA ILE A 348 7.46 -0.91 1.52
C ILE A 348 7.20 0.51 2.03
N LEU A 349 6.64 0.67 3.24
CA LEU A 349 6.42 1.99 3.85
C LEU A 349 7.74 2.74 4.02
N VAL A 350 8.83 2.09 4.45
CA VAL A 350 10.16 2.71 4.52
C VAL A 350 10.65 3.17 3.15
N SER A 351 10.43 2.37 2.11
CA SER A 351 10.80 2.71 0.73
C SER A 351 10.08 3.96 0.24
N ILE A 352 8.81 4.13 0.62
CA ILE A 352 7.98 5.29 0.29
C ILE A 352 8.38 6.50 1.14
N THR A 353 8.35 6.37 2.46
CA THR A 353 8.58 7.47 3.42
C THR A 353 9.95 8.12 3.30
N CYS A 354 10.98 7.39 2.87
CA CYS A 354 12.29 7.98 2.65
C CYS A 354 12.31 9.05 1.53
N LYS A 355 11.32 9.02 0.63
CA LYS A 355 11.14 9.99 -0.47
C LYS A 355 10.12 11.09 -0.17
N MET A 356 9.53 11.06 1.03
CA MET A 356 8.52 12.01 1.46
C MET A 356 9.11 13.06 2.42
N ASN A 357 8.39 14.17 2.55
CA ASN A 357 8.68 15.19 3.54
C ASN A 357 8.36 14.66 4.95
N ASP A 358 9.05 15.19 5.96
CA ASP A 358 8.87 14.76 7.36
C ASP A 358 7.47 15.05 7.91
N ASN A 359 6.72 15.96 7.27
CA ASN A 359 5.38 16.37 7.65
C ASN A 359 4.27 15.75 6.81
N SER A 360 4.57 14.70 6.06
CA SER A 360 3.56 14.01 5.24
C SER A 360 2.75 13.00 6.06
N LEU A 361 1.46 12.89 5.76
CA LEU A 361 0.59 11.85 6.34
C LEU A 361 0.89 10.48 5.75
N ILE A 362 0.85 9.44 6.57
CA ILE A 362 1.03 8.04 6.17
C ILE A 362 -0.13 7.23 6.75
N LEU A 363 -1.02 6.76 5.87
CA LEU A 363 -2.20 5.99 6.22
C LEU A 363 -2.17 4.60 5.57
N LEU A 364 -2.91 3.65 6.13
CA LEU A 364 -3.19 2.35 5.50
C LEU A 364 -4.66 2.25 5.10
N ARG A 365 -4.94 1.64 3.95
CA ARG A 365 -6.30 1.29 3.53
C ARG A 365 -6.52 -0.22 3.59
N ASP A 366 -7.64 -0.63 4.17
CA ASP A 366 -8.14 -2.01 4.11
C ASP A 366 -9.67 -2.04 4.32
N CYS A 367 -10.30 -3.19 4.10
CA CYS A 367 -11.74 -3.37 4.29
C CYS A 367 -12.14 -3.39 5.76
N VAL A 368 -13.37 -2.97 6.04
CA VAL A 368 -13.95 -2.96 7.39
C VAL A 368 -13.94 -4.32 8.09
N ASP A 369 -14.02 -5.42 7.34
CA ASP A 369 -13.96 -6.78 7.89
C ASP A 369 -12.59 -7.12 8.50
N ARG A 370 -11.55 -6.36 8.16
CA ARG A 370 -10.17 -6.50 8.69
C ARG A 370 -9.74 -5.31 9.56
N ALA A 371 -10.67 -4.50 10.06
CA ALA A 371 -10.38 -3.32 10.87
C ALA A 371 -9.46 -3.59 12.08
N ASP A 372 -9.66 -4.70 12.81
CA ASP A 372 -8.77 -5.08 13.92
C ASP A 372 -7.32 -5.29 13.47
N HIS A 373 -7.11 -5.94 12.33
CA HIS A 373 -5.77 -6.16 11.78
C HIS A 373 -5.14 -4.85 11.29
N LEU A 374 -5.92 -4.03 10.57
CA LEU A 374 -5.51 -2.72 10.08
C LEU A 374 -5.06 -1.81 11.22
N PHE A 375 -5.85 -1.72 12.29
CA PHE A 375 -5.56 -0.84 13.43
C PHE A 375 -4.34 -1.32 14.22
N ARG A 376 -4.14 -2.64 14.33
CA ARG A 376 -2.92 -3.20 14.90
C ARG A 376 -1.69 -2.74 14.11
N LEU A 377 -1.74 -2.84 12.78
CA LEU A 377 -0.63 -2.39 11.92
C LEU A 377 -0.36 -0.89 12.07
N VAL A 378 -1.41 -0.06 12.08
CA VAL A 378 -1.27 1.40 12.29
C VAL A 378 -0.54 1.71 13.60
N VAL A 379 -0.86 1.00 14.69
CA VAL A 379 -0.20 1.19 15.99
C VAL A 379 1.22 0.64 16.00
N ASP A 380 1.41 -0.60 15.54
CA ASP A 380 2.71 -1.29 15.57
C ASP A 380 3.75 -0.58 14.69
N LEU A 381 3.32 -0.05 13.53
CA LEU A 381 4.16 0.65 12.57
C LEU A 381 4.21 2.18 12.79
N ASP A 382 3.51 2.68 13.82
CA ASP A 382 3.48 4.11 14.22
C ASP A 382 2.98 5.07 13.11
N LEU A 383 1.92 4.68 12.39
CA LEU A 383 1.36 5.43 11.23
C LEU A 383 0.26 6.42 11.64
N ASP A 384 -0.03 7.44 10.83
CA ASP A 384 -0.96 8.52 11.18
C ASP A 384 -2.42 8.07 11.32
N GLY A 385 -2.79 6.95 10.71
CA GLY A 385 -4.19 6.52 10.68
C GLY A 385 -4.52 5.47 9.63
N ALA A 386 -5.81 5.32 9.39
CA ALA A 386 -6.36 4.34 8.46
C ALA A 386 -7.51 4.92 7.63
N VAL A 387 -7.64 4.42 6.40
CA VAL A 387 -8.84 4.53 5.56
C VAL A 387 -9.55 3.17 5.60
N ILE A 388 -10.81 3.16 6.03
CA ILE A 388 -11.59 1.94 6.18
C ILE A 388 -12.64 1.89 5.07
N ASP A 389 -12.46 0.95 4.16
CA ASP A 389 -13.46 0.68 3.12
C ASP A 389 -14.70 0.03 3.74
N ALA A 390 -15.83 0.75 3.67
CA ALA A 390 -17.10 0.26 4.16
C ALA A 390 -17.66 -0.86 3.27
N ALA A 391 -17.23 -0.96 2.01
CA ALA A 391 -17.62 -2.02 1.10
C ALA A 391 -17.12 -3.39 1.58
N SER A 392 -17.88 -4.43 1.23
CA SER A 392 -17.52 -5.82 1.51
C SER A 392 -17.91 -6.71 0.34
N PRO A 393 -17.19 -7.81 0.09
CA PRO A 393 -17.57 -8.81 -0.91
C PRO A 393 -19.03 -9.24 -0.79
N GLY A 394 -19.83 -8.96 -1.82
CA GLY A 394 -21.26 -9.29 -1.85
C GLY A 394 -22.20 -8.26 -1.22
N GLY A 395 -21.69 -7.09 -0.84
CA GLY A 395 -22.48 -5.94 -0.38
C GLY A 395 -22.55 -5.81 1.14
N SER A 396 -22.27 -4.61 1.65
CA SER A 396 -22.39 -4.27 3.07
C SER A 396 -23.46 -3.21 3.34
N ARG A 397 -23.80 -2.96 4.60
CA ARG A 397 -24.50 -1.73 5.01
C ARG A 397 -23.50 -0.81 5.70
N ALA A 398 -23.33 0.43 5.23
CA ALA A 398 -22.36 1.36 5.80
C ALA A 398 -22.61 1.59 7.31
N ALA A 399 -23.88 1.65 7.74
CA ALA A 399 -24.26 1.76 9.14
C ALA A 399 -23.69 0.64 10.05
N SER A 400 -23.44 -0.56 9.49
CA SER A 400 -22.85 -1.69 10.21
C SER A 400 -21.33 -1.57 10.40
N ALA A 401 -20.66 -0.74 9.60
CA ALA A 401 -19.23 -0.47 9.71
C ALA A 401 -18.91 0.36 10.97
N LEU A 402 -19.77 1.33 11.30
CA LEU A 402 -19.57 2.28 12.41
C LEU A 402 -19.27 1.62 13.76
N PRO A 403 -20.07 0.64 14.27
CA PRO A 403 -19.76 -0.01 15.54
C PRO A 403 -18.50 -0.87 15.46
N ARG A 404 -18.19 -1.51 14.32
CA ARG A 404 -16.96 -2.30 14.15
C ARG A 404 -15.73 -1.40 14.29
N ILE A 405 -15.70 -0.30 13.53
CA ILE A 405 -14.65 0.72 13.59
C ILE A 405 -14.53 1.26 15.02
N GLY A 406 -15.64 1.71 15.62
CA GLY A 406 -15.62 2.31 16.95
C GLY A 406 -15.18 1.35 18.07
N LEU A 407 -15.56 0.07 18.00
CA LEU A 407 -15.14 -0.94 18.98
C LEU A 407 -13.66 -1.29 18.84
N ALA A 408 -13.20 -1.54 17.61
CA ALA A 408 -11.79 -1.86 17.34
C ALA A 408 -10.88 -0.67 17.69
N ALA A 409 -11.27 0.56 17.31
CA ALA A 409 -10.54 1.78 17.63
C ALA A 409 -10.44 2.01 19.15
N ARG A 410 -11.52 1.75 19.89
CA ARG A 410 -11.54 1.83 21.35
C ARG A 410 -10.66 0.76 22.00
N ALA A 411 -10.66 -0.47 21.48
CA ALA A 411 -9.83 -1.55 22.02
C ALA A 411 -8.33 -1.21 21.95
N MET A 412 -7.93 -0.39 20.97
CA MET A 412 -6.55 0.05 20.77
C MET A 412 -6.27 1.49 21.20
N ASN A 413 -7.23 2.18 21.82
CA ASN A 413 -7.13 3.59 22.22
C ASN A 413 -6.65 4.54 21.10
N LEU A 414 -7.08 4.34 19.85
CA LEU A 414 -6.56 5.09 18.70
C LEU A 414 -6.82 6.60 18.79
N ALA A 415 -8.00 6.99 19.28
CA ALA A 415 -8.37 8.40 19.44
C ALA A 415 -7.48 9.13 20.46
N GLU A 416 -7.12 8.46 21.57
CA GLU A 416 -6.20 9.04 22.58
C GLU A 416 -4.76 9.15 22.07
N GLN A 417 -4.40 8.33 21.08
CA GLN A 417 -3.12 8.37 20.39
C GLN A 417 -3.08 9.40 19.24
N GLY A 418 -4.19 10.09 18.96
CA GLY A 418 -4.28 11.09 17.88
C GLY A 418 -4.30 10.50 16.47
N ARG A 419 -4.62 9.21 16.30
CA ARG A 419 -4.69 8.55 14.99
C ARG A 419 -5.97 8.93 14.25
N HIS A 420 -5.88 9.16 12.95
CA HIS A 420 -7.02 9.54 12.11
C HIS A 420 -7.71 8.31 11.51
N LEU A 421 -9.03 8.23 11.63
CA LEU A 421 -9.82 7.14 11.04
C LEU A 421 -10.71 7.73 9.96
N LEU A 422 -10.50 7.32 8.72
CA LEU A 422 -11.28 7.77 7.58
C LEU A 422 -12.19 6.63 7.16
N ILE A 423 -13.41 6.92 6.73
CA ILE A 423 -14.33 5.91 6.21
C ILE A 423 -14.57 6.14 4.73
N GLU A 424 -14.51 5.09 3.94
CA GLU A 424 -14.70 5.16 2.50
C GLU A 424 -16.07 4.62 2.08
N MET A 425 -16.66 5.25 1.07
CA MET A 425 -17.92 4.89 0.42
C MET A 425 -17.74 4.83 -1.09
N ASP A 426 -18.58 4.05 -1.76
CA ASP A 426 -18.55 3.81 -3.20
C ASP A 426 -19.32 4.86 -4.02
N GLU A 427 -20.11 5.70 -3.37
CA GLU A 427 -20.88 6.79 -3.99
C GLU A 427 -20.52 8.16 -3.42
N ALA A 428 -20.78 9.21 -4.21
CA ALA A 428 -20.54 10.58 -3.81
C ALA A 428 -21.41 10.96 -2.58
N PRO A 429 -20.81 11.52 -1.52
CA PRO A 429 -21.49 11.71 -0.23
C PRO A 429 -22.42 12.93 -0.25
N SER A 430 -23.50 12.84 0.53
CA SER A 430 -24.29 14.00 0.95
C SER A 430 -23.63 14.75 2.13
N ALA A 431 -24.16 15.93 2.46
CA ALA A 431 -23.71 16.66 3.66
C ALA A 431 -24.03 15.87 4.93
N GLU A 432 -25.15 15.15 4.95
CA GLU A 432 -25.56 14.29 6.04
C GLU A 432 -24.57 13.14 6.23
N ASP A 433 -24.16 12.45 5.16
CA ASP A 433 -23.22 11.33 5.22
C ASP A 433 -21.88 11.76 5.85
N MET A 434 -21.38 12.92 5.43
CA MET A 434 -20.19 13.56 6.00
C MET A 434 -20.33 13.80 7.50
N LEU A 435 -21.42 14.44 7.93
CA LEU A 435 -21.65 14.75 9.33
C LEU A 435 -21.89 13.48 10.17
N ILE A 436 -22.49 12.45 9.58
CA ILE A 436 -22.68 11.13 10.21
C ILE A 436 -21.33 10.44 10.42
N ALA A 437 -20.45 10.45 9.41
CA ALA A 437 -19.10 9.92 9.53
C ALA A 437 -18.30 10.65 10.62
N VAL A 438 -18.30 11.99 10.61
CA VAL A 438 -17.63 12.81 11.64
C VAL A 438 -18.17 12.48 13.04
N ALA A 439 -19.50 12.46 13.21
CA ALA A 439 -20.14 12.13 14.48
C ALA A 439 -19.86 10.68 14.94
N ALA A 440 -19.59 9.76 14.02
CA ALA A 440 -19.21 8.39 14.30
C ALA A 440 -17.72 8.23 14.68
N GLY A 441 -16.94 9.31 14.64
CA GLY A 441 -15.51 9.32 14.96
C GLY A 441 -14.60 9.13 13.75
N CYS A 442 -15.15 9.29 12.53
CA CYS A 442 -14.37 9.29 11.30
C CYS A 442 -14.36 10.72 10.72
N PRO A 443 -13.35 11.56 11.00
CA PRO A 443 -13.36 12.98 10.66
C PRO A 443 -13.46 13.29 9.17
N ILE A 444 -13.06 12.36 8.28
CA ILE A 444 -13.13 12.55 6.83
C ILE A 444 -13.77 11.32 6.20
N LEU A 445 -14.69 11.56 5.27
CA LEU A 445 -15.26 10.55 4.39
C LEU A 445 -14.46 10.51 3.08
N VAL A 446 -14.09 9.33 2.60
CA VAL A 446 -13.41 9.12 1.30
C VAL A 446 -14.44 8.60 0.31
N ALA A 447 -14.54 9.21 -0.87
CA ALA A 447 -15.52 8.78 -1.85
C ALA A 447 -15.23 9.37 -3.24
N PRO A 448 -15.69 8.73 -4.33
CA PRO A 448 -15.54 9.25 -5.67
C PRO A 448 -16.35 10.54 -5.88
N PRO A 449 -15.95 11.41 -6.83
CA PRO A 449 -16.72 12.59 -7.19
C PRO A 449 -18.07 12.21 -7.81
N PRO A 450 -19.08 13.10 -7.75
CA PRO A 450 -20.32 12.91 -8.48
C PRO A 450 -20.07 12.89 -9.99
N ALA A 451 -20.98 12.27 -10.74
CA ALA A 451 -20.91 12.21 -12.20
C ALA A 451 -20.91 13.61 -12.85
N ASP A 452 -21.58 14.58 -12.24
CA ASP A 452 -21.71 15.95 -12.76
C ASP A 452 -21.22 16.98 -11.73
N GLY A 453 -20.27 17.84 -12.15
CA GLY A 453 -20.03 19.16 -11.54
C GLY A 453 -19.47 19.19 -10.11
N LEU A 454 -18.25 18.66 -9.87
CA LEU A 454 -17.60 18.69 -8.55
C LEU A 454 -17.58 20.07 -7.87
N GLU A 455 -17.30 21.15 -8.61
CA GLU A 455 -17.27 22.52 -8.06
C GLU A 455 -18.62 22.93 -7.49
N GLU A 456 -19.70 22.70 -8.24
CA GLU A 456 -21.05 23.06 -7.82
C GLU A 456 -21.46 22.24 -6.59
N THR A 457 -21.09 20.96 -6.56
CA THR A 457 -21.33 20.08 -5.42
C THR A 457 -20.58 20.55 -4.18
N LEU A 458 -19.29 20.90 -4.28
CA LEU A 458 -18.50 21.38 -3.13
C LEU A 458 -19.06 22.69 -2.56
N VAL A 459 -19.43 23.64 -3.42
CA VAL A 459 -20.05 24.91 -2.99
C VAL A 459 -21.38 24.65 -2.30
N TRP A 460 -22.20 23.73 -2.83
CA TRP A 460 -23.47 23.35 -2.22
C TRP A 460 -23.27 22.62 -0.89
N LEU A 461 -22.27 21.72 -0.79
CA LEU A 461 -21.94 20.98 0.43
C LEU A 461 -21.48 21.92 1.54
N ASP A 462 -20.57 22.88 1.28
CA ASP A 462 -20.15 23.85 2.31
C ASP A 462 -21.35 24.62 2.88
N SER A 463 -22.24 25.10 2.00
CA SER A 463 -23.47 25.78 2.42
C SER A 463 -24.38 24.87 3.26
N THR A 464 -24.53 23.61 2.87
CA THR A 464 -25.44 22.66 3.52
C THR A 464 -24.89 22.18 4.86
N VAL A 465 -23.58 21.91 4.94
CA VAL A 465 -22.86 21.60 6.19
C VAL A 465 -23.03 22.73 7.21
N ARG A 466 -22.82 23.99 6.79
CA ARG A 466 -23.04 25.16 7.66
C ARG A 466 -24.49 25.26 8.14
N GLY A 467 -25.45 24.99 7.26
CA GLY A 467 -26.87 24.95 7.63
C GLY A 467 -27.17 23.90 8.71
N TRP A 468 -26.62 22.70 8.55
CA TRP A 468 -26.71 21.64 9.56
C TRP A 468 -26.03 22.01 10.87
N MET A 469 -24.86 22.66 10.84
CA MET A 469 -24.17 23.13 12.04
C MET A 469 -25.04 24.09 12.87
N LEU A 470 -25.72 25.05 12.22
CA LEU A 470 -26.66 25.96 12.89
C LEU A 470 -27.82 25.22 13.55
N GLU A 471 -28.42 24.26 12.84
CA GLU A 471 -29.55 23.47 13.32
C GLU A 471 -29.16 22.53 14.47
N LEU A 472 -27.96 21.92 14.38
CA LEU A 472 -27.39 21.07 15.42
C LEU A 472 -26.89 21.85 16.64
N GLY A 473 -26.74 23.17 16.51
CA GLY A 473 -26.30 24.05 17.58
C GLY A 473 -24.79 23.94 17.86
N ILE A 474 -23.98 23.71 16.81
CA ILE A 474 -22.53 23.53 16.89
C ILE A 474 -21.81 24.57 16.02
N ASP A 475 -20.73 25.15 16.51
CA ASP A 475 -19.91 26.12 15.78
C ASP A 475 -18.62 25.50 15.20
N GLY A 476 -18.29 24.26 15.58
CA GLY A 476 -17.20 23.46 15.03
C GLY A 476 -17.57 21.97 14.87
N LEU A 477 -17.04 21.31 13.84
CA LEU A 477 -17.35 19.90 13.56
C LEU A 477 -16.83 18.94 14.64
N GLU A 478 -15.80 19.32 15.39
CA GLU A 478 -15.25 18.56 16.51
C GLU A 478 -16.23 18.36 17.69
N GLN A 479 -17.32 19.13 17.71
CA GLN A 479 -18.39 18.98 18.71
C GLN A 479 -19.39 17.86 18.35
N LEU A 480 -19.36 17.37 17.12
CA LEU A 480 -20.17 16.23 16.71
C LEU A 480 -19.74 14.98 17.45
N SER A 481 -20.73 14.18 17.82
CA SER A 481 -20.49 12.90 18.46
C SER A 481 -21.64 11.94 18.17
N ARG A 482 -21.46 10.68 18.56
CA ARG A 482 -22.49 9.64 18.47
C ARG A 482 -23.81 10.02 19.16
N ARG A 483 -23.83 11.04 20.05
CA ARG A 483 -25.06 11.57 20.67
C ARG A 483 -25.97 12.27 19.66
N ASN A 484 -25.41 12.78 18.57
CA ASN A 484 -26.10 13.44 17.48
C ASN A 484 -26.71 12.46 16.48
N LEU A 485 -26.51 11.15 16.64
CA LEU A 485 -26.98 10.15 15.68
C LEU A 485 -28.20 9.39 16.20
N ARG A 486 -29.19 9.17 15.33
CA ARG A 486 -30.33 8.29 15.56
C ARG A 486 -30.55 7.37 14.37
N ALA A 487 -30.87 6.11 14.62
CA ALA A 487 -31.35 5.22 13.57
C ALA A 487 -32.84 5.51 13.29
N LEU A 488 -33.23 5.55 12.02
CA LEU A 488 -34.60 5.80 11.58
C LEU A 488 -35.49 4.56 11.71
N ASP A 489 -34.89 3.38 11.61
CA ASP A 489 -35.58 2.09 11.69
C ASP A 489 -34.90 1.14 12.69
N TYR A 490 -35.62 0.05 13.01
CA TYR A 490 -35.18 -0.94 13.98
C TYR A 490 -33.97 -1.74 13.49
N ASP A 491 -33.87 -2.04 12.20
CA ASP A 491 -32.80 -2.85 11.64
C ASP A 491 -31.47 -2.09 11.74
N THR A 492 -31.46 -0.83 11.33
CA THR A 492 -30.32 0.09 11.45
C THR A 492 -29.92 0.26 12.91
N ALA A 493 -30.87 0.44 13.83
CA ALA A 493 -30.59 0.51 15.27
C ALA A 493 -29.95 -0.79 15.79
N SER A 494 -30.40 -1.95 15.27
CA SER A 494 -29.92 -3.27 15.67
C SER A 494 -28.51 -3.59 15.19
N ILE A 495 -28.10 -3.10 14.01
CA ILE A 495 -26.77 -3.39 13.44
C ILE A 495 -25.71 -2.34 13.80
N SER A 496 -26.11 -1.08 14.01
CA SER A 496 -25.18 0.04 14.28
C SER A 496 -24.97 0.30 15.78
N GLY A 497 -25.92 -0.12 16.61
CA GLY A 497 -25.99 0.26 18.03
C GLY A 497 -26.32 1.73 18.26
N LEU A 498 -26.83 2.43 17.24
CA LEU A 498 -27.40 3.78 17.42
C LEU A 498 -28.74 3.70 18.15
N ARG A 499 -29.14 4.82 18.74
CA ARG A 499 -30.47 4.92 19.39
C ARG A 499 -31.52 5.06 18.30
N LEU A 500 -32.59 4.28 18.37
CA LEU A 500 -33.75 4.44 17.49
C LEU A 500 -34.39 5.82 17.74
N VAL A 501 -34.90 6.48 16.70
CA VAL A 501 -35.67 7.73 16.86
C VAL A 501 -36.80 7.52 17.86
N GLY A 502 -36.93 8.46 18.81
CA GLY A 502 -37.88 8.36 19.93
C GLY A 502 -37.38 7.57 21.14
N PHE A 503 -36.18 6.99 21.09
CA PHE A 503 -35.54 6.30 22.21
C PHE A 503 -34.35 7.07 22.76
N ASP A 504 -34.26 7.16 24.09
CA ASP A 504 -33.13 7.78 24.79
C ASP A 504 -31.94 6.82 24.98
N ARG A 505 -32.15 5.53 24.79
CA ARG A 505 -31.16 4.47 24.99
C ARG A 505 -31.07 3.54 23.77
N PRO A 506 -29.89 2.96 23.50
CA PRO A 506 -29.75 1.90 22.50
C PRO A 506 -30.68 0.72 22.78
N LEU A 507 -30.91 -0.10 21.76
CA LEU A 507 -31.68 -1.34 21.92
C LEU A 507 -31.01 -2.28 22.94
N PRO A 508 -31.77 -3.11 23.68
CA PRO A 508 -31.23 -3.93 24.77
C PRO A 508 -30.01 -4.81 24.41
N MET A 509 -29.93 -5.28 23.17
CA MET A 509 -28.78 -6.07 22.69
C MET A 509 -27.44 -5.30 22.70
N TRP A 510 -27.48 -3.97 22.63
CA TRP A 510 -26.31 -3.07 22.70
C TRP A 510 -26.08 -2.52 24.11
N LEU A 511 -26.99 -2.78 25.05
CA LEU A 511 -26.85 -2.39 26.46
C LEU A 511 -26.05 -3.42 27.27
N GLY A 512 -25.19 -4.22 26.61
CA GLY A 512 -24.55 -5.42 27.15
C GLY A 512 -24.16 -5.35 28.64
N ASN A 513 -24.45 -6.46 29.33
CA ASN A 513 -24.13 -6.80 30.73
C ASN A 513 -22.78 -6.30 31.23
#